data_AF-A0A3E0PNL8-F1
#
_entry.id   AF-A0A3E0PNL8-F1
#
_cell.length_a   1.000
_cell.length_b   1.000
_cell.length_c   1.000
_cell.angle_alpha   90.00
_cell.angle_beta   90.00
_cell.angle_gamma   90.00
#
_symmetry.space_group_name_H-M   'P 1'
#
loop_
_entity.id
_entity.type
_entity.pdbx_description
1 polymer ?
#
loop_
_entity_poly.entity_id
_entity_poly.type
_entity_poly.pdbx_seq_one_letter_code
_entity_poly.pdbx_strand_id
1 'polypeptide(L)'
;MTPKRRWFRFSLRTLLFAVAVVACLVAFPVSWHFQREQWKRWVTDHGGRWDTFAAPDGPSRCMPQKYYDISQSKLARYPSRLRLIGQEPVMTIRVGHRATLDELNRLQSVFPESLVLCGRGEFLQDGAMVSLRASGG
;
A
#
# COMPACT_ATOMS: atom_id res chain seq x y z
N MET A 1 21.39 -2.07 -57.94
CA MET A 1 21.11 -3.01 -56.83
C MET A 1 20.71 -2.21 -55.60
N THR A 2 19.41 -2.12 -55.30
CA THR A 2 18.93 -1.41 -54.11
C THR A 2 19.09 -2.30 -52.87
N PRO A 3 19.75 -1.81 -51.80
CA PRO A 3 19.99 -2.63 -50.61
C PRO A 3 18.66 -3.02 -49.94
N LYS A 4 18.52 -4.32 -49.67
CA LYS A 4 17.33 -4.94 -49.08
C LYS A 4 16.98 -4.26 -47.74
N ARG A 5 15.86 -3.51 -47.73
CA ARG A 5 15.19 -2.88 -46.56
C ARG A 5 14.65 -3.88 -45.51
N ARG A 6 15.35 -4.99 -45.24
CA ARG A 6 14.91 -6.02 -44.28
C ARG A 6 15.19 -5.67 -42.81
N TRP A 7 16.18 -4.83 -42.54
CA TRP A 7 16.58 -4.47 -41.16
C TRP A 7 15.55 -3.58 -40.45
N PHE A 8 14.86 -2.71 -41.19
CA PHE A 8 13.92 -1.75 -40.60
C PHE A 8 12.66 -2.40 -40.04
N ARG A 9 12.23 -3.55 -40.61
CA ARG A 9 11.05 -4.29 -40.13
C ARG A 9 11.33 -5.14 -38.89
N PHE A 10 12.59 -5.47 -38.62
CA PHE A 10 12.98 -6.17 -37.39
C PHE A 10 12.96 -5.21 -36.19
N SER A 11 13.44 -3.98 -36.40
CA SER A 11 13.46 -2.91 -35.39
C SER A 11 12.08 -2.50 -34.89
N LEU A 12 11.07 -2.38 -35.76
CA LEU A 12 9.76 -1.87 -35.32
C LEU A 12 9.01 -2.87 -34.43
N ARG A 13 9.06 -4.17 -34.74
CA ARG A 13 8.40 -5.20 -33.93
C ARG A 13 9.04 -5.35 -32.55
N THR A 14 10.37 -5.35 -32.49
CA THR A 14 11.09 -5.40 -31.21
C THR A 14 10.87 -4.14 -30.39
N LEU A 15 10.80 -2.96 -31.04
CA LEU A 15 10.46 -1.71 -30.37
C LEU A 15 9.04 -1.74 -29.78
N LEU A 16 8.04 -2.19 -30.55
CA LEU A 16 6.67 -2.31 -30.05
C LEU A 16 6.57 -3.29 -28.88
N PHE A 17 7.29 -4.41 -28.97
CA PHE A 17 7.34 -5.38 -27.86
C PHE A 17 8.01 -4.78 -26.62
N ALA A 18 9.13 -4.07 -26.79
CA ALA A 18 9.81 -3.40 -25.68
C ALA A 18 8.91 -2.32 -25.04
N VAL A 19 8.23 -1.51 -25.85
CA VAL A 19 7.27 -0.51 -25.37
C VAL A 19 6.11 -1.16 -24.63
N ALA A 20 5.56 -2.26 -25.13
CA ALA A 20 4.48 -2.99 -24.45
C ALA A 20 4.93 -3.53 -23.09
N VAL A 21 6.13 -4.12 -23.01
CA VAL A 21 6.70 -4.61 -21.75
C VAL A 21 6.89 -3.46 -20.75
N VAL A 22 7.49 -2.35 -21.19
CA VAL A 22 7.66 -1.16 -20.33
C VAL A 22 6.31 -0.61 -19.88
N ALA A 23 5.33 -0.51 -20.78
CA ALA A 23 3.99 -0.06 -20.46
C ALA A 23 3.32 -0.95 -19.42
N CYS A 24 3.42 -2.28 -19.53
CA CYS A 24 2.89 -3.21 -18.52
C CYS A 24 3.61 -3.07 -17.17
N LEU A 25 4.94 -2.91 -17.17
CA LEU A 25 5.73 -2.72 -15.96
C LEU A 25 5.37 -1.44 -15.22
N VAL A 26 5.00 -0.37 -15.94
CA VAL A 26 4.58 0.91 -15.37
C VAL A 26 3.09 0.93 -15.03
N ALA A 27 2.24 0.30 -15.83
CA ALA A 27 0.79 0.31 -15.62
C ALA A 27 0.39 -0.35 -14.29
N PHE A 28 1.05 -1.45 -13.92
CA PHE A 28 0.76 -2.14 -12.66
C PHE A 28 0.95 -1.24 -11.42
N PRO A 29 2.13 -0.67 -11.14
CA PRO A 29 2.33 0.16 -9.96
C PRO A 29 1.57 1.49 -10.01
N VAL A 30 1.28 2.03 -11.21
CA VAL A 30 0.39 3.19 -11.37
C VAL A 30 -1.05 2.84 -10.96
N SER A 31 -1.58 1.70 -11.40
CA SER A 31 -2.92 1.26 -10.99
C SER A 31 -3.02 1.05 -9.48
N TRP A 32 -1.99 0.47 -8.87
CA TRP A 32 -1.88 0.28 -7.42
C TRP A 32 -1.84 1.63 -6.68
N HIS A 33 -1.08 2.59 -7.20
CA HIS A 33 -1.03 3.96 -6.65
C HIS A 33 -2.42 4.59 -6.63
N PHE A 34 -3.16 4.53 -7.75
CA PHE A 34 -4.53 5.07 -7.80
C PHE A 34 -5.46 4.40 -6.80
N GLN A 35 -5.38 3.08 -6.63
CA GLN A 35 -6.17 2.37 -5.62
C GLN A 35 -5.83 2.84 -4.21
N ARG A 36 -4.55 2.97 -3.86
CA ARG A 36 -4.12 3.50 -2.55
C ARG A 36 -4.66 4.90 -2.31
N GLU A 37 -4.59 5.79 -3.29
CA GLU A 37 -5.11 7.16 -3.16
C GLU A 37 -6.64 7.20 -3.01
N GLN A 38 -7.37 6.35 -3.73
CA GLN A 38 -8.82 6.22 -3.56
C GLN A 38 -9.18 5.75 -2.15
N TRP A 39 -8.48 4.75 -1.63
CA TRP A 39 -8.71 4.25 -0.28
C TRP A 39 -8.30 5.24 0.81
N LYS A 40 -7.24 6.01 0.60
CA LYS A 40 -6.90 7.13 1.49
C LYS A 40 -8.07 8.12 1.54
N ARG A 41 -8.57 8.60 0.40
CA ARG A 41 -9.74 9.51 0.38
C ARG A 41 -10.94 8.90 1.11
N TRP A 42 -11.27 7.64 0.82
CA TRP A 42 -12.33 6.93 1.52
C TRP A 42 -12.13 6.91 3.04
N VAL A 43 -10.92 6.65 3.53
CA VAL A 43 -10.60 6.69 4.97
C VAL A 43 -10.84 8.09 5.54
N THR A 44 -10.41 9.16 4.86
CA THR A 44 -10.68 10.55 5.30
C THR A 44 -12.16 10.84 5.36
N ASP A 45 -12.91 10.47 4.32
CA ASP A 45 -14.35 10.74 4.20
C ASP A 45 -15.14 10.03 5.31
N HIS A 46 -14.64 8.90 5.80
CA HIS A 46 -15.22 8.14 6.91
C HIS A 46 -14.68 8.56 8.29
N GLY A 47 -14.04 9.74 8.39
CA GLY A 47 -13.51 10.29 9.63
C GLY A 47 -12.28 9.55 10.18
N GLY A 48 -11.66 8.71 9.36
CA GLY A 48 -10.44 8.01 9.67
C GLY A 48 -9.18 8.85 9.49
N ARG A 49 -8.04 8.28 9.87
CA ARG A 49 -6.71 8.87 9.69
C ARG A 49 -5.72 7.79 9.32
N TRP A 50 -4.67 8.16 8.60
CA TRP A 50 -3.51 7.31 8.38
C TRP A 50 -2.25 8.00 8.84
N ASP A 51 -1.32 7.22 9.36
CA ASP A 51 -0.02 7.68 9.80
C ASP A 51 1.05 7.07 8.87
N THR A 52 1.92 7.90 8.31
CA THR A 52 3.08 7.47 7.51
C THR A 52 4.34 7.39 8.37
N PHE A 53 5.39 6.78 7.85
CA PHE A 53 6.70 6.67 8.53
C PHE A 53 7.44 8.02 8.67
N ALA A 54 6.85 9.15 8.25
CA ALA A 54 7.53 10.43 8.04
C ALA A 54 7.95 11.20 9.32
N ALA A 55 8.10 10.54 10.47
CA ALA A 55 8.71 11.16 11.64
C ALA A 55 10.18 10.72 11.76
N PRO A 56 11.16 11.58 11.44
CA PRO A 56 12.57 11.35 11.77
C PRO A 56 12.84 11.25 13.28
N ASP A 57 11.84 11.54 14.12
CA ASP A 57 11.98 11.73 15.57
C ASP A 57 11.55 10.52 16.41
N GLY A 58 11.41 9.34 15.80
CA GLY A 58 11.01 8.10 16.48
C GLY A 58 9.51 7.79 16.40
N PRO A 59 8.98 6.84 17.22
CA PRO A 59 7.56 6.52 17.20
C PRO A 59 6.76 7.80 17.42
N SER A 60 5.76 8.04 16.57
CA SER A 60 4.86 9.18 16.74
C SER A 60 4.38 9.18 18.19
N ARG A 61 4.53 10.30 18.94
CA ARG A 61 4.18 10.40 20.38
C ARG A 61 2.76 9.89 20.72
N CYS A 62 1.91 9.75 19.70
CA CYS A 62 0.52 9.32 19.76
C CYS A 62 0.31 7.82 19.49
N MET A 63 1.36 7.04 19.27
CA MET A 63 1.30 5.63 18.90
C MET A 63 2.03 4.78 19.95
N PRO A 64 1.32 3.92 20.70
CA PRO A 64 1.95 3.04 21.68
C PRO A 64 2.99 2.12 21.02
N GLN A 65 4.11 1.90 21.71
CA GLN A 65 5.27 1.14 21.22
C GLN A 65 4.88 -0.22 20.61
N LYS A 66 3.93 -0.93 21.24
CA LYS A 66 3.40 -2.21 20.74
C LYS A 66 2.90 -2.14 19.30
N TYR A 67 2.22 -1.05 18.91
CA TYR A 67 1.77 -0.90 17.52
C TYR A 67 2.93 -0.60 16.58
N TYR A 68 3.94 0.13 17.06
CA TYR A 68 5.13 0.46 16.27
C TYR A 68 5.92 -0.81 15.93
N ASP A 69 6.12 -1.70 16.90
CA ASP A 69 6.86 -2.96 16.69
C ASP A 69 6.14 -3.90 15.71
N ILE A 70 4.80 -4.03 15.84
CA ILE A 70 3.99 -4.83 14.90
C ILE A 70 4.06 -4.23 13.49
N SER A 71 3.96 -2.91 13.39
CA SER A 71 3.99 -2.23 12.10
C SER A 71 5.39 -2.30 11.44
N GLN A 72 6.48 -2.22 12.22
CA GLN A 72 7.84 -2.48 11.73
C GLN A 72 7.99 -3.89 11.15
N SER A 73 7.46 -4.91 11.84
CA SER A 73 7.52 -6.29 11.34
C SER A 73 6.79 -6.48 9.99
N LYS A 74 5.72 -5.68 9.77
CA LYS A 74 4.94 -5.68 8.53
C LYS A 74 5.54 -4.82 7.43
N LEU A 75 6.47 -3.91 7.73
CA LEU A 75 7.13 -3.05 6.74
C LEU A 75 7.85 -3.86 5.65
N ALA A 76 8.33 -5.06 5.97
CA ALA A 76 8.92 -5.98 4.99
C ALA A 76 7.94 -6.39 3.87
N ARG A 77 6.62 -6.30 4.11
CA ARG A 77 5.58 -6.58 3.12
C ARG A 77 5.34 -5.41 2.17
N TYR A 78 5.98 -4.26 2.38
CA TYR A 78 5.81 -3.10 1.52
C TYR A 78 6.39 -3.36 0.12
N PRO A 79 5.61 -3.18 -0.97
CA PRO A 79 6.09 -3.41 -2.31
C PRO A 79 7.21 -2.43 -2.68
N SER A 80 8.43 -2.93 -2.93
CA SER A 80 9.58 -2.10 -3.28
C SER A 80 9.35 -1.20 -4.51
N ARG A 81 8.50 -1.65 -5.45
CA ARG A 81 8.14 -0.89 -6.66
C ARG A 81 7.39 0.41 -6.35
N LEU A 82 6.65 0.49 -5.23
CA LEU A 82 5.97 1.72 -4.83
C LEU A 82 6.95 2.78 -4.33
N ARG A 83 8.11 2.38 -3.78
CA ARG A 83 9.19 3.33 -3.42
C ARG A 83 9.71 4.08 -4.64
N LEU A 84 9.76 3.43 -5.80
CA LEU A 84 10.23 4.06 -7.04
C LEU A 84 9.31 5.18 -7.53
N ILE A 85 8.04 5.18 -7.12
CA ILE A 85 7.04 6.20 -7.45
C ILE A 85 6.95 7.27 -6.34
N GLY A 86 7.82 7.19 -5.32
CA GLY A 86 7.81 8.14 -4.20
C GLY A 86 6.64 7.93 -3.23
N GLN A 87 5.95 6.78 -3.27
CA GLN A 87 4.97 6.45 -2.24
C GLN A 87 5.67 6.08 -0.94
N GLU A 88 5.23 6.71 0.15
CA GLU A 88 5.65 6.35 1.50
C GLU A 88 4.83 5.18 2.05
N PRO A 89 5.46 4.30 2.86
CA PRO A 89 4.75 3.24 3.55
C PRO A 89 3.79 3.84 4.60
N VAL A 90 2.59 3.26 4.67
CA VAL A 90 1.57 3.64 5.64
C VAL A 90 1.64 2.68 6.81
N MET A 91 1.85 3.19 8.01
CA MET A 91 2.08 2.36 9.20
C MET A 91 0.78 1.93 9.86
N THR A 92 -0.12 2.90 10.02
CA THR A 92 -1.37 2.71 10.75
C THR A 92 -2.48 3.34 9.96
N ILE A 93 -3.61 2.65 9.87
CA ILE A 93 -4.84 3.20 9.32
C ILE A 93 -5.92 3.07 10.38
N ARG A 94 -6.40 4.19 10.89
CA ARG A 94 -7.55 4.27 11.80
C ARG A 94 -8.79 4.50 10.98
N VAL A 95 -9.69 3.53 10.98
CA VAL A 95 -10.99 3.62 10.30
C VAL A 95 -12.08 3.88 11.34
N GLY A 96 -13.04 4.74 10.98
CA GLY A 96 -14.20 5.03 11.84
C GLY A 96 -15.06 3.78 12.12
N HIS A 97 -15.89 3.85 13.15
CA HIS A 97 -16.73 2.76 13.67
C HIS A 97 -17.79 2.17 12.71
N ARG A 98 -17.85 2.63 11.45
CA ARG A 98 -18.87 2.22 10.47
C ARG A 98 -18.33 1.30 9.37
N ALA A 99 -17.05 0.97 9.38
CA ALA A 99 -16.48 0.10 8.35
C ALA A 99 -16.91 -1.35 8.51
N THR A 100 -17.30 -1.97 7.40
CA THR A 100 -17.61 -3.39 7.32
C THR A 100 -16.34 -4.24 7.30
N LEU A 101 -16.44 -5.51 7.70
CA LEU A 101 -15.29 -6.43 7.66
C LEU A 101 -14.71 -6.57 6.25
N ASP A 102 -15.57 -6.56 5.23
CA ASP A 102 -15.16 -6.62 3.83
C ASP A 102 -14.34 -5.40 3.41
N GLU A 103 -14.73 -4.20 3.86
CA GLU A 103 -13.96 -2.98 3.62
C GLU A 103 -12.61 -3.01 4.34
N LEU A 104 -12.57 -3.50 5.58
CA LEU A 104 -11.33 -3.66 6.33
C LEU A 104 -10.39 -4.67 5.65
N ASN A 105 -10.92 -5.78 5.14
CA ASN A 105 -10.16 -6.78 4.38
C ASN A 105 -9.61 -6.21 3.06
N ARG A 106 -10.43 -5.44 2.33
CA ARG A 106 -9.98 -4.75 1.11
C ARG A 106 -8.89 -3.73 1.43
N LEU A 107 -9.05 -2.95 2.50
CA LEU A 107 -8.06 -1.99 2.94
C LEU A 107 -6.73 -2.69 3.29
N GLN A 108 -6.78 -3.81 4.01
CA GLN A 108 -5.59 -4.60 4.35
C GLN A 108 -4.90 -5.18 3.11
N SER A 109 -5.64 -5.53 2.05
CA SER A 109 -5.05 -6.02 0.79
C SER A 109 -4.30 -4.91 0.01
N VAL A 110 -4.77 -3.66 0.11
CA VAL A 110 -4.16 -2.50 -0.57
C VAL A 110 -2.97 -1.95 0.22
N PHE A 111 -3.02 -2.08 1.55
CA PHE A 111 -1.98 -1.68 2.50
C PHE A 111 -1.50 -2.87 3.36
N PRO A 112 -0.84 -3.88 2.76
CA PRO A 112 -0.37 -5.07 3.47
C PRO A 112 0.68 -4.76 4.55
N GLU A 113 1.37 -3.63 4.42
CA GLU A 113 2.35 -3.13 5.38
C GLU A 113 1.71 -2.44 6.59
N SER A 114 0.45 -2.01 6.47
CA SER A 114 -0.21 -1.20 7.49
C SER A 114 -0.93 -2.05 8.53
N LEU A 115 -1.11 -1.46 9.71
CA LEU A 115 -1.97 -1.97 10.76
C LEU A 115 -3.31 -1.23 10.72
N VAL A 116 -4.38 -1.96 10.40
CA VAL A 116 -5.73 -1.41 10.31
C VAL A 116 -6.40 -1.48 11.68
N LEU A 117 -6.66 -0.31 12.26
CA LEU A 117 -7.35 -0.11 13.52
C LEU A 117 -8.82 0.25 13.26
N CYS A 118 -9.74 -0.43 13.94
CA CYS A 118 -11.15 -0.08 13.95
C CYS A 118 -11.57 0.24 15.38
N GLY A 119 -12.13 1.43 15.60
CA GLY A 119 -12.75 1.76 16.88
C GLY A 119 -11.82 1.91 18.10
N ARG A 120 -12.31 1.53 19.29
CA ARG A 120 -11.68 1.76 20.61
C ARG A 120 -10.58 0.74 20.97
N GLY A 121 -9.74 0.35 20.02
CA GLY A 121 -8.59 -0.53 20.25
C GLY A 121 -8.75 -1.97 19.73
N GLU A 122 -9.56 -2.16 18.69
CA GLU A 122 -9.56 -3.40 17.91
C GLU A 122 -8.77 -3.18 16.62
N PHE A 123 -8.13 -4.24 16.14
CA PHE A 123 -7.36 -4.22 14.90
C PHE A 123 -7.60 -5.48 14.09
N LEU A 124 -7.51 -5.34 12.77
CA LEU A 124 -7.63 -6.47 11.87
C LEU A 124 -6.28 -7.20 11.77
N GLN A 125 -6.27 -8.49 12.09
CA GLN A 125 -5.13 -9.39 11.92
C GLN A 125 -5.58 -10.66 11.22
N ASP A 126 -4.99 -10.93 10.05
CA ASP A 126 -5.25 -12.15 9.26
C ASP A 126 -6.75 -12.43 9.01
N GLY A 127 -7.53 -11.37 8.79
CA GLY A 127 -8.97 -11.44 8.52
C GLY A 127 -9.86 -11.55 9.76
N ALA A 128 -9.28 -11.57 10.96
CA ALA A 128 -10.01 -11.57 12.23
C ALA A 128 -9.83 -10.24 12.98
N MET A 129 -10.89 -9.80 13.66
CA MET A 129 -10.83 -8.66 14.57
C MET A 129 -10.22 -9.11 15.90
N VAL A 130 -9.12 -8.48 16.30
CA VAL A 130 -8.39 -8.75 17.55
C VAL A 130 -8.52 -7.56 18.49
N SER A 131 -8.95 -7.80 19.72
CA SER A 131 -9.02 -6.78 20.76
C SER A 131 -7.71 -6.70 21.54
N LEU A 132 -7.17 -5.49 21.73
CA LEU A 132 -5.93 -5.28 22.46
C LEU A 132 -6.06 -5.27 23.98
N ARG A 133 -7.27 -5.43 24.53
CA ARG A 133 -7.49 -5.40 25.99
C ARG A 133 -6.87 -6.57 26.77
N ALA A 134 -6.38 -7.62 26.10
CA ALA A 134 -6.01 -8.89 26.75
C ALA A 134 -4.52 -9.08 27.11
N SER A 135 -3.65 -8.06 27.03
CA SER A 135 -2.20 -8.26 27.31
C SER A 135 -1.57 -7.24 28.27
N GLY A 136 -2.36 -6.71 29.20
CA GLY A 136 -1.82 -6.03 30.39
C GLY A 136 -1.68 -7.05 31.52
N GLY A 137 -0.55 -7.76 31.54
CA GLY A 137 -0.08 -8.58 32.65
C GLY A 137 1.30 -8.11 33.06
#